data_AF-A0A7C9IM68-F1
#
_entry.id   AF-A0A7C9IM68-F1
#
_cell.length_a   1.000
_cell.length_b   1.000
_cell.length_c   1.000
_cell.angle_alpha   90.00
_cell.angle_beta   90.00
_cell.angle_gamma   90.00
#
_symmetry.space_group_name_H-M   'P 1'
#
loop_
_entity.id
_entity.type
_entity.pdbx_description
1 polymer ?
#
loop_
_entity_poly.entity_id
_entity_poly.type
_entity_poly.pdbx_seq_one_letter_code
_entity_poly.pdbx_strand_id
1 'polypeptide(L)'
;MTEGVIDLIRQLRDLKAHEKLAGFSGFALDLGDGGPAKDGVLKIAEFVRPDHSGYITLTFQTDPDPEPARREALGAVFDRFARFAQAADAATGQARFGQGFEYLMVVSGGLSDGDTWYVVEFDIYYKQLAGRLQALVEGSVLPGLSGVMPVTFEPVNWWEGAA
;
A
#
# COMPACT_ATOMS: atom_id res chain seq x y z
N MET A 1 12.24 -13.51 -24.75
CA MET A 1 11.25 -13.28 -23.67
C MET A 1 11.78 -12.35 -22.56
N THR A 2 13.09 -12.09 -22.49
CA THR A 2 13.73 -11.21 -21.48
C THR A 2 13.66 -9.72 -21.81
N GLU A 3 13.70 -9.34 -23.09
CA GLU A 3 13.69 -7.94 -23.54
C GLU A 3 12.41 -7.18 -23.15
N GLY A 4 11.24 -7.79 -23.38
CA GLY A 4 9.96 -7.18 -23.01
C GLY A 4 9.74 -7.03 -21.50
N VAL A 5 10.37 -7.88 -20.68
CA VAL A 5 10.31 -7.77 -19.21
C VAL A 5 11.19 -6.62 -18.71
N ILE A 6 12.37 -6.44 -19.33
CA ILE A 6 13.28 -5.33 -19.00
C ILE A 6 12.65 -3.98 -19.34
N ASP A 7 11.97 -3.88 -20.49
CA ASP A 7 11.25 -2.66 -20.87
C ASP A 7 10.07 -2.35 -19.94
N LEU A 8 9.31 -3.37 -19.51
CA LEU A 8 8.22 -3.18 -18.55
C LEU A 8 8.74 -2.65 -17.20
N ILE A 9 9.84 -3.23 -16.70
CA ILE A 9 10.47 -2.80 -15.44
C ILE A 9 10.96 -1.35 -15.54
N ARG A 10 11.53 -0.96 -16.68
CA ARG A 10 11.98 0.41 -16.91
C ARG A 10 10.80 1.39 -16.95
N GLN A 11 9.72 1.06 -17.66
CA GLN A 11 8.50 1.87 -17.70
C GLN A 11 7.89 2.02 -16.30
N LEU A 12 7.86 0.94 -15.50
CA LEU A 12 7.43 0.97 -14.11
C LEU A 12 8.31 1.91 -13.26
N ARG A 13 9.64 1.85 -13.40
CA ARG A 13 10.55 2.75 -12.67
C ARG A 13 10.35 4.21 -13.05
N ASP A 14 10.21 4.50 -14.34
CA ASP A 14 9.98 5.87 -14.82
C ASP A 14 8.62 6.40 -14.32
N LEU A 15 7.58 5.55 -14.27
CA LEU A 15 6.28 5.91 -13.67
C LEU A 15 6.41 6.27 -12.19
N LYS A 16 7.10 5.41 -11.41
CA LYS A 16 7.34 5.62 -9.98
C LYS A 16 8.23 6.81 -9.67
N ALA A 17 9.14 7.20 -10.57
CA ALA A 17 9.97 8.39 -10.40
C ALA A 17 9.15 9.69 -10.35
N HIS A 18 7.90 9.66 -10.83
CA HIS A 18 6.98 10.78 -10.80
C HIS A 18 5.99 10.74 -9.62
N GLU A 19 6.03 9.70 -8.78
CA GLU A 19 5.23 9.63 -7.57
C GLU A 19 5.70 10.70 -6.58
N LYS A 20 4.73 11.47 -6.09
CA LYS A 20 4.98 12.49 -5.09
C LYS A 20 4.75 11.87 -3.72
N LEU A 21 5.83 11.70 -2.97
CA LEU A 21 5.74 11.35 -1.55
C LEU A 21 4.98 12.46 -0.82
N ALA A 22 3.84 12.10 -0.23
CA ALA A 22 2.91 13.06 0.34
C ALA A 22 2.83 12.96 1.86
N GLY A 23 2.97 11.76 2.42
CA GLY A 23 2.89 11.55 3.86
C GLY A 23 3.40 10.19 4.30
N PHE A 24 3.44 10.00 5.61
CA PHE A 24 3.75 8.72 6.23
C PHE A 24 2.96 8.51 7.51
N SER A 25 2.81 7.26 7.92
CA SER A 25 2.16 6.87 9.17
C SER A 25 2.93 5.72 9.81
N GLY A 26 3.06 5.74 11.14
CA GLY A 26 3.36 4.51 11.88
C GLY A 26 2.20 3.53 11.77
N PHE A 27 2.48 2.23 11.87
CA PHE A 27 1.44 1.21 12.00
C PHE A 27 1.91 0.07 12.90
N ALA A 28 0.95 -0.65 13.47
CA ALA A 28 1.15 -1.90 14.19
C ALA A 28 0.26 -3.00 13.58
N LEU A 29 0.87 -4.15 13.26
CA LEU A 29 0.21 -5.33 12.70
C LEU A 29 0.12 -6.45 13.74
N ASP A 30 -1.08 -6.90 14.07
CA ASP A 30 -1.26 -8.14 14.83
C ASP A 30 -1.09 -9.35 13.90
N LEU A 31 -0.10 -10.19 14.20
CA LEU A 31 0.22 -11.38 13.40
C LEU A 31 -0.68 -12.57 13.72
N GLY A 32 -1.48 -12.51 14.80
CA GLY A 32 -2.38 -13.57 15.23
C GLY A 32 -1.67 -14.76 15.90
N ASP A 33 -0.40 -14.61 16.26
CA ASP A 33 0.42 -15.63 16.93
C ASP A 33 0.42 -15.51 18.46
N GLY A 34 -0.31 -14.53 19.01
CA GLY A 34 -0.33 -14.21 20.44
C GLY A 34 0.93 -13.49 20.95
N GLY A 35 1.86 -13.15 20.05
CA GLY A 35 3.03 -12.34 20.34
C GLY A 35 2.76 -10.83 20.25
N PRO A 36 3.81 -10.00 20.39
CA PRO A 36 3.67 -8.56 20.18
C PRO A 36 3.32 -8.24 18.73
N ALA A 37 2.60 -7.14 18.52
CA ALA A 37 2.35 -6.62 17.19
C ALA A 37 3.67 -6.27 16.47
N LYS A 38 3.66 -6.34 15.15
CA LYS A 38 4.77 -5.93 14.29
C LYS A 38 4.60 -4.47 13.91
N ASP A 39 5.50 -3.63 14.41
CA ASP A 39 5.52 -2.21 14.06
C ASP A 39 6.17 -1.99 12.68
N GLY A 40 5.77 -0.90 12.03
CA GLY A 40 6.32 -0.48 10.76
C GLY A 40 5.95 0.94 10.38
N VAL A 41 6.43 1.35 9.20
CA VAL A 41 6.14 2.64 8.61
C VAL A 41 5.41 2.42 7.29
N LEU A 42 4.28 3.10 7.13
CA LEU A 42 3.54 3.25 5.90
C LEU A 42 3.98 4.54 5.22
N LYS A 43 4.52 4.45 4.00
CA LYS A 43 4.71 5.60 3.12
C LYS A 43 3.50 5.76 2.20
N ILE A 44 3.11 7.00 1.98
CA ILE A 44 1.96 7.38 1.15
C ILE A 44 2.46 8.30 0.05
N ALA A 45 2.27 7.89 -1.19
CA ALA A 45 2.54 8.68 -2.36
C ALA A 45 1.32 8.73 -3.28
N GLU A 46 1.28 9.72 -4.16
CA GLU A 46 0.30 9.76 -5.23
C GLU A 46 0.94 9.99 -6.59
N PHE A 47 0.26 9.51 -7.61
CA PHE A 47 0.48 9.88 -8.99
C PHE A 47 -0.85 10.33 -9.61
N VAL A 48 -0.89 11.57 -10.06
CA VAL A 48 -2.06 12.18 -10.71
C VAL A 48 -1.77 12.38 -12.19
N ARG A 49 -2.64 11.84 -13.03
CA ARG A 49 -2.61 11.97 -14.49
C ARG A 49 -3.20 13.32 -14.93
N PRO A 50 -2.93 13.76 -16.18
CA PRO A 50 -3.51 14.99 -16.71
C PRO A 50 -5.04 15.05 -16.73
N ASP A 51 -5.72 13.90 -16.75
CA ASP A 51 -7.19 13.80 -16.71
C ASP A 51 -7.77 13.76 -15.27
N HIS A 52 -6.94 14.05 -14.27
CA HIS A 52 -7.23 14.02 -12.83
C HIS A 52 -7.49 12.62 -12.23
N SER A 53 -7.44 11.56 -13.05
CA SER A 53 -7.37 10.19 -12.53
C SER A 53 -5.96 9.90 -12.00
N GLY A 54 -5.78 8.79 -11.29
CA GLY A 54 -4.49 8.49 -10.70
C GLY A 54 -4.52 7.28 -9.79
N TYR A 55 -3.45 7.12 -9.02
CA TYR A 55 -3.39 6.11 -7.98
C TYR A 55 -2.65 6.61 -6.75
N ILE A 56 -3.02 6.03 -5.60
CA ILE A 56 -2.32 6.19 -4.32
C ILE A 56 -1.43 4.96 -4.16
N THR A 57 -0.14 5.18 -3.94
CA THR A 57 0.82 4.12 -3.63
C THR A 57 1.04 4.08 -2.14
N LEU A 58 0.88 2.89 -1.58
CA LEU A 58 1.06 2.60 -0.17
C LEU A 58 2.19 1.59 -0.01
N THR A 59 3.28 2.02 0.61
CA THR A 59 4.45 1.17 0.86
C THR A 59 4.56 0.85 2.34
N PHE A 60 4.29 -0.40 2.71
CA PHE A 60 4.47 -0.94 4.05
C PHE A 60 5.92 -1.38 4.19
N GLN A 61 6.59 -0.87 5.23
CA GLN A 61 7.97 -1.23 5.53
C GLN A 61 8.08 -1.65 6.99
N THR A 62 8.66 -2.83 7.23
CA THR A 62 8.99 -3.30 8.58
C THR A 62 10.42 -3.81 8.61
N ASP A 63 11.04 -3.79 9.78
CA ASP A 63 12.27 -4.56 9.99
C ASP A 63 12.02 -6.04 9.70
N PRO A 64 13.01 -6.79 9.18
CA PRO A 64 12.93 -8.24 9.09
C PRO A 64 12.72 -8.82 10.49
N ASP A 65 11.82 -9.80 10.62
CA ASP A 65 11.68 -10.51 11.90
C ASP A 65 12.77 -11.59 11.99
N PRO A 66 13.54 -11.68 13.08
CA PRO A 66 14.56 -12.72 13.23
C PRO A 66 13.94 -14.12 13.35
N GLU A 67 12.70 -14.23 13.83
CA GLU A 67 12.02 -15.50 14.01
C GLU A 67 11.34 -15.97 12.71
N PRO A 68 11.68 -17.17 12.18
CA PRO A 68 11.10 -17.66 10.93
C PRO A 68 9.56 -17.74 10.94
N ALA A 69 8.98 -18.22 12.03
CA ALA A 69 7.52 -18.35 12.15
C ALA A 69 6.81 -16.98 12.08
N ARG A 70 7.41 -15.94 12.66
CA ARG A 70 6.87 -14.58 12.60
C ARG A 70 7.02 -13.96 11.21
N ARG A 71 8.10 -14.25 10.49
CA ARG A 71 8.23 -13.86 9.06
C ARG A 71 7.13 -14.49 8.20
N GLU A 72 6.85 -15.78 8.41
CA GLU A 72 5.76 -16.47 7.72
C GLU A 72 4.40 -15.88 8.07
N ALA A 73 4.14 -15.58 9.35
CA ALA A 73 2.91 -14.95 9.79
C ALA A 73 2.70 -13.55 9.17
N LEU A 74 3.77 -12.73 9.11
CA LEU A 74 3.76 -11.43 8.45
C LEU A 74 3.41 -11.57 6.96
N GLY A 75 4.06 -12.49 6.25
CA GLY A 75 3.74 -12.81 4.87
C GLY A 75 2.28 -13.22 4.68
N ALA A 76 1.77 -14.08 5.57
CA ALA A 76 0.40 -14.55 5.52
C ALA A 76 -0.64 -13.42 5.71
N VAL A 77 -0.33 -12.36 6.47
CA VAL A 77 -1.21 -11.19 6.59
C VAL A 77 -1.35 -10.47 5.24
N PHE A 78 -0.23 -10.19 4.57
CA PHE A 78 -0.24 -9.50 3.28
C PHE A 78 -0.78 -10.40 2.15
N ASP A 79 -0.56 -11.71 2.19
CA ASP A 79 -1.16 -12.66 1.25
C ASP A 79 -2.69 -12.67 1.35
N ARG A 80 -3.25 -12.61 2.56
CA ARG A 80 -4.70 -12.49 2.75
C ARG A 80 -5.23 -11.20 2.14
N PHE A 81 -4.52 -10.09 2.34
CA PHE A 81 -4.88 -8.83 1.72
C PHE A 81 -4.78 -8.88 0.18
N ALA A 82 -3.75 -9.50 -0.37
CA ALA A 82 -3.59 -9.67 -1.81
C ALA A 82 -4.75 -10.48 -2.41
N ARG A 83 -5.22 -11.53 -1.73
CA ARG A 83 -6.41 -12.28 -2.14
C ARG A 83 -7.68 -11.43 -2.10
N PHE A 84 -7.84 -10.60 -1.07
CA PHE A 84 -8.94 -9.64 -1.00
C PHE A 84 -8.89 -8.68 -2.19
N ALA A 85 -7.72 -8.10 -2.47
CA ALA A 85 -7.52 -7.19 -3.59
C ALA A 85 -7.88 -7.80 -4.95
N GLN A 86 -7.49 -9.06 -5.18
CA GLN A 86 -7.82 -9.80 -6.40
C GLN A 86 -9.31 -10.12 -6.54
N ALA A 87 -10.03 -10.27 -5.42
CA ALA A 87 -11.45 -10.62 -5.40
C ALA A 87 -12.38 -9.41 -5.34
N ALA A 88 -11.88 -8.24 -4.94
CA ALA A 88 -12.68 -7.04 -4.76
C ALA A 88 -13.18 -6.51 -6.12
N ASP A 89 -14.50 -6.50 -6.29
CA ASP A 89 -15.13 -5.78 -7.39
C ASP A 89 -15.21 -4.27 -7.11
N ALA A 90 -15.63 -3.50 -8.11
CA ALA A 90 -15.72 -2.04 -7.99
C ALA A 90 -16.67 -1.60 -6.85
N ALA A 91 -17.76 -2.34 -6.60
CA ALA A 91 -18.73 -2.00 -5.55
C ALA A 91 -18.13 -2.22 -4.15
N THR A 92 -17.52 -3.39 -3.92
CA THR A 92 -16.84 -3.74 -2.68
C THR A 92 -15.69 -2.77 -2.41
N GLY A 93 -14.87 -2.51 -3.43
CA GLY A 93 -13.74 -1.58 -3.32
C GLY A 93 -14.17 -0.15 -3.07
N GLN A 94 -15.22 0.36 -3.74
CA GLN A 94 -15.74 1.70 -3.49
C GLN A 94 -16.32 1.86 -2.08
N ALA A 95 -17.04 0.85 -1.58
CA ALA A 95 -17.56 0.87 -0.21
C ALA A 95 -16.43 0.89 0.84
N ARG A 96 -15.26 0.35 0.50
CA ARG A 96 -14.10 0.22 1.40
C ARG A 96 -13.14 1.41 1.31
N PHE A 97 -12.79 1.81 0.10
CA PHE A 97 -11.70 2.74 -0.22
C PHE A 97 -12.19 4.08 -0.78
N GLY A 98 -13.50 4.30 -0.76
CA GLY A 98 -14.11 5.59 -1.04
C GLY A 98 -14.48 5.82 -2.49
N GLN A 99 -15.18 6.94 -2.72
CA GLN A 99 -15.74 7.28 -4.02
C GLN A 99 -14.66 7.51 -5.08
N GLY A 100 -14.85 6.85 -6.23
CA GLY A 100 -13.98 6.95 -7.39
C GLY A 100 -12.98 5.81 -7.51
N PHE A 101 -12.95 4.88 -6.55
CA PHE A 101 -12.18 3.63 -6.63
C PHE A 101 -12.47 2.88 -7.94
N GLU A 102 -11.43 2.37 -8.58
CA GLU A 102 -11.52 1.50 -9.76
C GLU A 102 -11.09 0.07 -9.44
N TYR A 103 -9.84 -0.08 -9.00
CA TYR A 103 -9.26 -1.36 -8.64
C TYR A 103 -8.06 -1.15 -7.72
N LEU A 104 -7.65 -2.24 -7.06
CA LEU A 104 -6.46 -2.30 -6.23
C LEU A 104 -5.48 -3.29 -6.85
N MET A 105 -4.20 -2.94 -6.88
CA MET A 105 -3.14 -3.80 -7.39
C MET A 105 -2.03 -3.96 -6.34
N VAL A 106 -1.61 -5.18 -6.08
CA VAL A 106 -0.42 -5.46 -5.26
C VAL A 106 0.79 -5.52 -6.18
N VAL A 107 1.79 -4.67 -5.92
CA VAL A 107 2.92 -4.42 -6.84
C VAL A 107 4.16 -5.20 -6.41
N SER A 108 4.38 -5.38 -5.11
CA SER A 108 5.49 -6.17 -4.57
C SER A 108 5.08 -6.96 -3.33
N GLY A 109 5.69 -8.14 -3.15
CA GLY A 109 5.45 -9.03 -2.03
C GLY A 109 6.74 -9.41 -1.31
N GLY A 110 7.04 -8.72 -0.21
CA GLY A 110 7.93 -9.21 0.85
C GLY A 110 9.44 -9.02 0.66
N LEU A 111 10.20 -9.69 1.53
CA LEU A 111 11.66 -9.68 1.55
C LEU A 111 12.21 -10.40 0.32
N SER A 112 13.13 -9.77 -0.43
CA SER A 112 14.05 -10.53 -1.28
C SER A 112 15.22 -11.02 -0.41
N ASP A 113 15.79 -12.19 -0.72
CA ASP A 113 16.97 -12.68 0.02
C ASP A 113 18.09 -11.63 0.05
N GLY A 114 18.48 -11.20 1.25
CA GLY A 114 19.51 -10.18 1.49
C GLY A 114 18.99 -8.76 1.75
N ASP A 115 17.69 -8.52 1.68
CA ASP A 115 17.11 -7.20 1.95
C ASP A 115 17.11 -6.87 3.45
N THR A 116 17.46 -5.61 3.77
CA THR A 116 17.45 -5.08 5.14
C THR A 116 16.03 -4.78 5.64
N TRP A 117 15.02 -4.86 4.77
CA TRP A 117 13.65 -4.47 5.07
C TRP A 117 12.66 -5.45 4.45
N TYR A 118 11.55 -5.69 5.15
CA TYR A 118 10.36 -6.28 4.56
C TYR A 118 9.53 -5.17 3.94
N VAL A 119 9.32 -5.22 2.63
CA VAL A 119 8.59 -4.20 1.89
C VAL A 119 7.44 -4.82 1.13
N VAL A 120 6.24 -4.29 1.32
CA VAL A 120 5.06 -4.63 0.52
C VAL A 120 4.46 -3.35 0.00
N GLU A 121 4.14 -3.34 -1.29
CA GLU A 121 3.59 -2.16 -1.94
C GLU A 121 2.31 -2.52 -2.67
N PHE A 122 1.34 -1.61 -2.59
CA PHE A 122 0.12 -1.67 -3.37
C PHE A 122 -0.35 -0.30 -3.82
N ASP A 123 -1.01 -0.31 -4.97
CA ASP A 123 -1.58 0.86 -5.62
C ASP A 123 -3.11 0.77 -5.60
N ILE A 124 -3.75 1.88 -5.25
CA ILE A 124 -5.20 2.03 -5.30
C ILE A 124 -5.55 3.05 -6.37
N TYR A 125 -6.23 2.60 -7.42
CA TYR A 125 -6.55 3.42 -8.59
C TYR A 125 -7.89 4.14 -8.43
N TYR A 126 -7.93 5.41 -8.82
CA TYR A 126 -9.09 6.28 -8.73
C TYR A 126 -9.35 7.02 -10.05
N LYS A 127 -10.62 7.11 -10.43
CA LYS A 127 -11.08 7.95 -11.56
C LYS A 127 -10.85 9.44 -11.34
N GLN A 128 -10.80 9.88 -10.09
CA GLN A 128 -10.64 11.27 -9.67
C GLN A 128 -9.84 11.31 -8.37
N LEU A 129 -8.53 11.59 -8.47
CA LEU A 129 -7.60 11.65 -7.34
C LEU A 129 -7.12 13.07 -7.03
N ALA A 130 -6.96 13.92 -8.05
CA ALA A 130 -6.40 15.25 -7.91
C ALA A 130 -7.04 16.06 -6.76
N GLY A 131 -6.22 16.50 -5.79
CA GLY A 131 -6.66 17.30 -4.64
C GLY A 131 -7.50 16.53 -3.59
N ARG A 132 -7.60 15.19 -3.70
CA ARG A 132 -8.40 14.35 -2.80
C ARG A 132 -7.58 13.42 -1.91
N LEU A 133 -6.25 13.42 -2.04
CA LEU A 133 -5.38 12.47 -1.37
C LEU A 133 -5.62 12.38 0.14
N GLN A 134 -5.47 13.49 0.87
CA GLN A 134 -5.59 13.48 2.33
C GLN A 134 -6.96 13.01 2.79
N ALA A 135 -8.02 13.54 2.18
CA ALA A 135 -9.39 13.18 2.50
C ALA A 135 -9.71 11.70 2.20
N LEU A 136 -9.19 11.16 1.10
CA LEU A 136 -9.33 9.74 0.77
C LEU A 136 -8.55 8.87 1.75
N VAL A 137 -7.31 9.24 2.06
CA VAL A 137 -6.42 8.45 2.93
C VAL A 137 -7.01 8.34 4.33
N GLU A 138 -7.32 9.46 4.96
CA GLU A 138 -7.81 9.48 6.34
C GLU A 138 -9.26 9.03 6.44
N GLY A 139 -10.11 9.43 5.48
CA GLY A 139 -11.54 9.19 5.52
C GLY A 139 -11.95 7.81 4.99
N SER A 140 -11.10 7.12 4.22
CA SER A 140 -11.51 5.87 3.56
C SER A 140 -10.39 4.83 3.46
N VAL A 141 -9.19 5.18 2.99
CA VAL A 141 -8.15 4.17 2.72
C VAL A 141 -7.64 3.52 3.99
N LEU A 142 -7.17 4.28 4.98
CA LEU A 142 -6.67 3.70 6.24
C LEU A 142 -7.78 2.98 7.01
N PRO A 143 -8.99 3.55 7.19
CA PRO A 143 -10.10 2.80 7.79
C PRO A 143 -10.49 1.54 7.01
N GLY A 144 -10.42 1.61 5.68
CA GLY A 144 -10.66 0.49 4.78
C GLY A 144 -9.69 -0.66 5.01
N LEU A 145 -8.39 -0.33 5.08
CA LEU A 145 -7.31 -1.27 5.36
C LEU A 145 -7.44 -1.90 6.75
N SER A 146 -7.68 -1.10 7.79
CA SER A 146 -7.85 -1.59 9.17
C SER A 146 -9.02 -2.56 9.35
N GLY A 147 -9.97 -2.60 8.42
CA GLY A 147 -11.04 -3.58 8.49
C GLY A 147 -10.86 -4.80 7.57
N VAL A 148 -9.81 -4.88 6.76
CA VAL A 148 -9.46 -6.08 5.98
C VAL A 148 -8.13 -6.71 6.41
N MET A 149 -7.33 -5.96 7.15
CA MET A 149 -6.09 -6.38 7.78
C MET A 149 -6.14 -6.08 9.28
N PRO A 150 -5.46 -6.87 10.11
CA PRO A 150 -5.35 -6.63 11.55
C PRO A 150 -4.32 -5.52 11.83
N VAL A 151 -4.55 -4.33 11.30
CA VAL A 151 -3.63 -3.19 11.33
C VAL A 151 -4.25 -1.99 12.06
N THR A 152 -3.46 -1.36 12.91
CA THR A 152 -3.77 -0.05 13.49
C THR A 152 -2.76 0.97 12.97
N PHE A 153 -3.23 2.15 12.60
CA PHE A 153 -2.40 3.24 12.12
C PHE A 153 -2.32 4.35 13.16
N GLU A 154 -1.14 4.96 13.25
CA GLU A 154 -0.97 6.27 13.89
C GLU A 154 -1.59 7.38 13.02
N PRO A 155 -1.73 8.62 13.54
CA PRO A 155 -2.09 9.76 12.69
C PRO A 155 -1.08 9.97 11.56
N VAL A 156 -1.58 10.33 10.37
CA VAL A 156 -0.72 10.59 9.21
C VAL A 156 0.07 11.88 9.42
N ASN A 157 1.37 11.80 9.16
CA ASN A 157 2.26 12.94 9.07
C ASN A 157 2.39 13.34 7.61
N TRP A 158 1.77 14.46 7.23
CA TRP A 158 1.83 15.01 5.88
C TRP A 158 3.06 15.88 5.71
N TRP A 159 3.72 15.80 4.55
CA TRP A 159 4.72 16.79 4.17
C TRP A 159 4.01 18.11 3.83
N GLU A 160 4.44 19.21 4.45
CA GLU A 160 3.89 20.54 4.14
C GLU A 160 4.08 20.86 2.64
N GLY A 161 3.00 21.25 1.96
CA GLY A 161 3.00 21.62 0.53
C GLY A 161 2.41 20.58 -0.44
N ALA A 162 1.86 19.47 0.05
CA ALA A 162 1.17 18.46 -0.77
C ALA A 162 -0.30 18.79 -1.12
N ALA A 163 -0.66 20.08 -1.17
CA ALA A 163 -2.01 20.58 -1.48
C ALA A 163 -2.09 21.15 -2.90
#